data_AF-A0A381XW65-F1
#
_entry.id   AF-A0A381XW65-F1
#
_cell.length_a   1.000
_cell.length_b   1.000
_cell.length_c   1.000
_cell.angle_alpha   90.00
_cell.angle_beta   90.00
_cell.angle_gamma   90.00
#
_symmetry.space_group_name_H-M   'P 1'
#
loop_
_entity.id
_entity.type
_entity.pdbx_description
1 polymer ?
#
loop_
_entity_poly.entity_id
_entity_poly.type
_entity_poly.pdbx_seq_one_letter_code
_entity_poly.pdbx_strand_id
1 'polypeptide(L)'
;MIEKEVGKYLDKDGFLSGAIKDFECRPQQIAMAEAVGRTFDNQHHLIVEAGTGTGKSLAYLIPAILWAVKHNKKVVVSTYTKTLQEQLLYHDIPLLYEKLKIPFRYALCLGHENYLSLRRLKRASQTGLFTMAEEDEQMASIFDWVGKTPNGTKGDLPFEPLPSVWEDVGRQKDLCLGKNCETYS
;
A
#
# COMPACT_ATOMS: atom_id res chain seq x y z
N MET A 1 12.60 -24.35 2.65
CA MET A 1 12.57 -23.33 3.72
C MET A 1 12.75 -22.01 3.02
N ILE A 2 11.94 -21.00 3.36
CA ILE A 2 11.95 -19.69 2.70
C ILE A 2 13.34 -19.06 2.78
N GLU A 3 14.03 -19.25 3.91
CA GLU A 3 15.44 -18.87 4.10
C GLU A 3 16.35 -19.30 2.94
N LYS A 4 16.23 -20.53 2.42
CA LYS A 4 17.10 -21.02 1.34
C LYS A 4 16.66 -20.53 -0.04
N GLU A 5 15.47 -19.95 -0.15
CA GLU A 5 14.90 -19.50 -1.42
C GLU A 5 15.24 -18.04 -1.70
N VAL A 6 15.45 -17.20 -0.67
CA VAL A 6 15.72 -15.75 -0.86
C VAL A 6 17.01 -15.49 -1.64
N GLY A 7 18.04 -16.32 -1.47
CA GLY A 7 19.30 -16.20 -2.21
C GLY A 7 19.11 -16.30 -3.73
N LYS A 8 18.13 -17.10 -4.19
CA LYS A 8 17.80 -17.19 -5.62
C LYS A 8 17.32 -15.87 -6.22
N TYR A 9 16.91 -14.91 -5.39
CA TYR A 9 16.43 -13.60 -5.82
C TYR A 9 17.47 -12.51 -5.60
N LEU A 10 18.17 -12.51 -4.46
CA LEU A 10 19.02 -11.40 -4.01
C LEU A 10 20.52 -11.60 -4.23
N ASP A 11 20.97 -12.82 -4.57
CA ASP A 11 22.39 -13.08 -4.82
C ASP A 11 22.86 -12.42 -6.13
N LYS A 12 24.18 -12.38 -6.35
CA LYS A 12 24.83 -11.77 -7.53
C LYS A 12 24.31 -12.32 -8.86
N ASP A 13 24.00 -13.61 -8.89
CA ASP A 13 23.43 -14.34 -10.05
C ASP A 13 21.93 -14.63 -9.83
N GLY A 14 21.33 -13.98 -8.83
CA GLY A 14 19.94 -14.13 -8.46
C GLY A 14 19.01 -13.45 -9.46
N PHE A 15 17.73 -13.80 -9.38
CA PHE A 15 16.71 -13.31 -10.31
C PHE A 15 16.68 -11.78 -10.43
N LEU A 16 16.90 -11.05 -9.34
CA LEU A 16 16.83 -9.58 -9.35
C LEU A 16 18.05 -8.93 -10.00
N SER A 17 19.20 -9.61 -10.07
CA SER A 17 20.40 -9.04 -10.70
C SER A 17 20.23 -8.83 -12.21
N GLY A 18 19.49 -9.71 -12.88
CA GLY A 18 19.13 -9.54 -14.30
C GLY A 18 17.89 -8.67 -14.53
N ALA A 19 17.14 -8.35 -13.48
CA ALA A 19 15.83 -7.71 -13.59
C ALA A 19 15.81 -6.22 -13.18
N ILE A 20 16.75 -5.80 -12.32
CA ILE A 20 16.86 -4.43 -11.83
C ILE A 20 18.14 -3.81 -12.40
N LYS A 21 18.01 -2.67 -13.09
CA LYS A 21 19.15 -1.90 -13.56
C LYS A 21 19.94 -1.40 -12.34
N ASP A 22 21.26 -1.55 -12.37
CA ASP A 22 22.17 -1.18 -11.28
C ASP A 22 21.93 -1.97 -9.97
N PHE A 23 21.43 -3.20 -10.08
CA PHE A 23 21.35 -4.11 -8.94
C PHE A 23 22.75 -4.37 -8.36
N GLU A 24 22.86 -4.22 -7.04
CA GLU A 24 24.07 -4.52 -6.30
C GLU A 24 23.74 -5.59 -5.25
N CYS A 25 24.46 -6.71 -5.30
CA CYS A 25 24.36 -7.74 -4.27
C CYS A 25 24.95 -7.21 -2.96
N ARG A 26 24.14 -7.18 -1.90
CA ARG A 26 24.53 -6.69 -0.57
C ARG A 26 24.40 -7.81 0.45
N PRO A 27 25.50 -8.31 1.05
CA PRO A 27 25.45 -9.41 2.01
C PRO A 27 24.50 -9.15 3.19
N GLN A 28 24.43 -7.90 3.66
CA GLN A 28 23.53 -7.52 4.77
C GLN A 28 22.06 -7.61 4.38
N GLN A 29 21.73 -7.37 3.10
CA GLN A 29 20.36 -7.53 2.59
C GLN A 29 19.95 -9.00 2.56
N ILE A 30 20.84 -9.87 2.11
CA ILE A 30 20.62 -11.32 2.07
C ILE A 30 20.48 -11.86 3.49
N ALA A 31 21.39 -11.50 4.40
CA ALA A 31 21.32 -11.91 5.80
C ALA A 31 20.00 -11.50 6.48
N MET A 32 19.53 -10.28 6.22
CA MET A 32 18.22 -9.82 6.69
C MET A 32 17.08 -10.65 6.09
N ALA A 33 17.10 -10.91 4.78
CA ALA A 33 16.06 -11.70 4.11
C ALA A 33 16.00 -13.15 4.60
N GLU A 34 17.16 -13.77 4.82
CA GLU A 34 17.28 -15.11 5.39
C GLU A 34 16.73 -15.15 6.82
N ALA A 35 17.07 -14.15 7.65
CA ALA A 35 16.56 -14.04 9.01
C ALA A 35 15.03 -13.89 9.02
N VAL A 36 14.47 -13.06 8.14
CA VAL A 36 13.02 -12.88 8.00
C VAL A 36 12.36 -14.19 7.55
N GLY A 37 12.89 -14.86 6.52
CA GLY A 37 12.37 -16.14 6.03
C GLY A 37 12.39 -17.24 7.09
N ARG A 38 13.49 -17.37 7.85
CA ARG A 38 13.64 -18.30 8.96
C ARG A 38 12.61 -18.01 10.07
N THR A 39 12.37 -16.74 10.35
CA THR A 39 11.43 -16.29 11.39
C THR A 39 9.99 -16.63 11.01
N PHE A 40 9.61 -16.43 9.76
CA PHE A 40 8.31 -16.82 9.24
C PHE A 40 8.08 -18.35 9.30
N ASP A 41 9.07 -19.14 8.87
CA ASP A 41 8.98 -20.61 8.90
C ASP A 41 8.85 -21.15 10.35
N ASN A 42 9.51 -20.50 11.31
CA ASN A 42 9.52 -20.91 12.73
C ASN A 42 8.49 -20.20 13.63
N GLN A 43 7.69 -19.27 13.08
CA GLN A 43 6.68 -18.50 13.84
C GLN A 43 7.25 -17.72 15.04
N HIS A 44 8.43 -17.14 14.89
CA HIS A 44 9.08 -16.34 15.93
C HIS A 44 8.94 -14.83 15.70
N HIS A 45 9.45 -14.04 16.64
CA HIS A 45 9.66 -12.60 16.46
C HIS A 45 11.13 -12.32 16.13
N LEU A 46 11.34 -11.32 15.27
CA LEU A 46 12.66 -10.88 14.85
C LEU A 46 12.75 -9.36 14.97
N ILE A 47 13.85 -8.89 15.54
CA ILE A 47 14.22 -7.48 15.56
C ILE A 47 15.47 -7.35 14.69
N VAL A 48 15.44 -6.44 13.72
CA VAL A 48 16.58 -6.16 12.83
C VAL A 48 16.84 -4.66 12.85
N GLU A 49 18.09 -4.29 13.13
CA GLU A 49 18.60 -2.96 12.82
C GLU A 49 19.28 -2.99 11.45
N ALA A 50 18.82 -2.16 10.52
CA ALA A 50 19.40 -2.09 9.19
C ALA A 50 19.58 -0.63 8.74
N GLY A 51 20.81 -0.30 8.35
CA GLY A 51 21.19 1.03 7.89
C GLY A 51 20.44 1.49 6.64
N THR A 52 20.45 2.80 6.37
CA THR A 52 19.96 3.34 5.10
C THR A 52 20.76 2.73 3.93
N GLY A 53 20.11 2.52 2.78
CA GLY A 53 20.76 1.91 1.61
C GLY A 53 20.92 0.38 1.64
N THR A 54 20.65 -0.32 2.75
CA THR A 54 20.73 -1.79 2.82
C THR A 54 19.72 -2.53 1.94
N GLY A 55 18.73 -1.83 1.35
CA GLY A 55 17.67 -2.48 0.57
C GLY A 55 16.65 -3.20 1.47
N LYS A 56 16.36 -2.62 2.64
CA LYS A 56 15.46 -3.15 3.68
C LYS A 56 14.11 -3.61 3.14
N SER A 57 13.47 -2.82 2.27
CA SER A 57 12.17 -3.14 1.70
C SER A 57 12.16 -4.51 1.02
N LEU A 58 13.07 -4.73 0.07
CA LEU A 58 13.16 -6.01 -0.62
C LEU A 58 13.53 -7.16 0.32
N ALA A 59 14.39 -6.88 1.31
CA ALA A 59 14.83 -7.88 2.28
C ALA A 59 13.68 -8.45 3.11
N TYR A 60 12.68 -7.66 3.50
CA TYR A 60 11.50 -8.20 4.18
C TYR A 60 10.37 -8.60 3.21
N LEU A 61 10.21 -7.94 2.07
CA LEU A 61 9.12 -8.21 1.13
C LEU A 61 9.26 -9.55 0.41
N ILE A 62 10.47 -9.89 -0.07
CA ILE A 62 10.69 -11.14 -0.81
C ILE A 62 10.34 -12.37 0.04
N PRO A 63 10.94 -12.59 1.23
CA PRO A 63 10.56 -13.72 2.07
C PRO A 63 9.09 -13.67 2.51
N ALA A 64 8.52 -12.48 2.76
CA ALA A 64 7.10 -12.35 3.09
C ALA A 64 6.18 -12.81 1.97
N ILE A 65 6.45 -12.42 0.72
CA ILE A 65 5.67 -12.81 -0.47
C ILE A 65 5.77 -14.33 -0.66
N LEU A 66 6.99 -14.87 -0.66
CA LEU A 66 7.23 -16.31 -0.83
C LEU A 66 6.48 -17.12 0.25
N TRP A 67 6.57 -16.69 1.51
CA TRP A 67 5.90 -17.34 2.61
C TRP A 67 4.36 -17.22 2.51
N ALA A 68 3.85 -16.04 2.18
CA ALA A 68 2.42 -15.78 2.05
C ALA A 68 1.78 -16.63 0.94
N VAL A 69 2.42 -16.71 -0.23
CA VAL A 69 1.96 -17.50 -1.37
C VAL A 69 2.00 -18.99 -1.03
N LYS A 70 3.12 -19.47 -0.49
CA LYS A 70 3.30 -20.89 -0.15
C LYS A 70 2.29 -21.40 0.87
N HIS A 71 1.93 -20.57 1.85
CA HIS A 71 1.02 -20.97 2.94
C HIS A 71 -0.41 -20.48 2.75
N ASN A 72 -0.71 -19.79 1.65
CA ASN A 72 -1.99 -19.11 1.41
C ASN A 72 -2.42 -18.22 2.61
N LYS A 73 -1.49 -17.39 3.07
CA LYS A 73 -1.66 -16.47 4.21
C LYS A 73 -1.53 -15.02 3.77
N LYS A 74 -1.92 -14.11 4.65
CA LYS A 74 -1.78 -12.67 4.48
C LYS A 74 -0.60 -12.18 5.32
N VAL A 75 0.19 -11.27 4.77
CA VAL A 75 1.21 -10.52 5.51
C VAL A 75 0.81 -9.05 5.53
N VAL A 76 0.94 -8.43 6.70
CA VAL A 76 0.72 -6.99 6.88
C VAL A 76 2.07 -6.33 7.06
N VAL A 77 2.36 -5.35 6.21
CA VAL A 77 3.53 -4.47 6.37
C VAL A 77 3.04 -3.15 6.93
N SER A 78 3.54 -2.78 8.10
CA SER A 78 3.25 -1.49 8.73
C SER A 78 4.51 -0.61 8.69
N THR A 79 4.33 0.66 8.38
CA THR A 79 5.41 1.66 8.34
C THR A 79 4.93 2.97 8.96
N TYR A 80 5.87 3.85 9.29
CA TYR A 80 5.62 5.02 10.13
C TYR A 80 4.82 6.13 9.42
N THR A 81 5.07 6.35 8.12
CA THR A 81 4.47 7.48 7.39
C THR A 81 3.75 7.01 6.12
N LYS A 82 2.79 7.81 5.65
CA LYS A 82 2.07 7.56 4.38
C LYS A 82 3.02 7.53 3.18
N THR A 83 3.98 8.44 3.13
CA THR A 83 5.01 8.47 2.08
C THR A 83 5.80 7.16 1.98
N LEU A 84 6.13 6.54 3.11
CA LEU A 84 6.78 5.22 3.10
C LEU A 84 5.83 4.11 2.62
N GLN A 85 4.52 4.21 2.89
CA GLN A 85 3.54 3.27 2.35
C GLN A 85 3.41 3.42 0.83
N GLU A 86 3.37 4.65 0.33
CA GLU A 86 3.31 4.99 -1.09
C GLU A 86 4.56 4.50 -1.83
N GLN A 87 5.75 4.65 -1.24
CA GLN A 87 6.97 4.07 -1.81
C GLN A 87 6.85 2.54 -1.98
N LEU A 88 6.29 1.84 -0.99
CA LEU A 88 6.06 0.40 -1.13
C LEU A 88 5.02 0.09 -2.20
N LEU A 89 3.91 0.83 -2.20
CA LEU A 89 2.76 0.59 -3.06
C LEU A 89 3.03 0.89 -4.54
N TYR A 90 3.77 1.96 -4.83
CA TYR A 90 3.98 2.47 -6.19
C TYR A 90 5.34 2.10 -6.78
N HIS A 91 6.29 1.66 -5.97
CA HIS A 91 7.63 1.29 -6.44
C HIS A 91 8.01 -0.14 -6.05
N ASP A 92 8.20 -0.43 -4.76
CA ASP A 92 8.85 -1.68 -4.34
C ASP A 92 7.98 -2.93 -4.62
N ILE A 93 6.68 -2.87 -4.30
CA ILE A 93 5.76 -4.00 -4.54
C ILE A 93 5.47 -4.20 -6.03
N PRO A 94 5.16 -3.16 -6.84
CA PRO A 94 5.01 -3.33 -8.29
C PRO A 94 6.26 -3.90 -8.96
N LEU A 95 7.45 -3.46 -8.54
CA LEU A 95 8.71 -4.02 -9.02
C LEU A 95 8.78 -5.53 -8.72
N LEU A 96 8.50 -5.94 -7.48
CA LEU A 96 8.50 -7.36 -7.13
C LEU A 96 7.39 -8.14 -7.85
N TYR A 97 6.23 -7.53 -8.08
CA TYR A 97 5.13 -8.14 -8.84
C TYR A 97 5.54 -8.44 -10.29
N GLU A 98 6.16 -7.48 -10.96
CA GLU A 98 6.65 -7.65 -12.34
C GLU A 98 7.82 -8.64 -12.40
N LYS A 99 8.78 -8.50 -11.48
CA LYS A 99 10.03 -9.26 -11.57
C LYS A 99 9.87 -10.67 -11.02
N LEU A 100 9.32 -10.90 -9.83
CA LEU A 100 9.31 -12.25 -9.23
C LEU A 100 8.56 -13.30 -10.06
N LYS A 101 7.66 -12.90 -10.97
CA LYS A 101 6.79 -13.80 -11.77
C LYS A 101 6.00 -14.79 -10.91
N ILE A 102 5.75 -14.42 -9.66
CA ILE A 102 4.91 -15.16 -8.72
C ILE A 102 3.59 -14.40 -8.61
N PRO A 103 2.44 -15.05 -8.84
CA PRO A 103 1.15 -14.39 -8.68
C PRO A 103 0.86 -14.13 -7.20
N PHE A 104 0.81 -12.86 -6.80
CA PHE A 104 0.35 -12.45 -5.48
C PHE A 104 -0.54 -11.21 -5.58
N ARG A 105 -1.34 -10.95 -4.55
CA ARG A 105 -2.19 -9.76 -4.44
C ARG A 105 -1.67 -8.85 -3.35
N TYR A 106 -1.76 -7.55 -3.56
CA TYR A 106 -1.44 -6.53 -2.57
C TYR A 106 -2.52 -5.46 -2.57
N ALA A 107 -2.69 -4.77 -1.44
CA ALA A 107 -3.65 -3.69 -1.28
C ALA A 107 -3.13 -2.71 -0.22
N LEU A 108 -3.46 -1.44 -0.39
CA LEU A 108 -3.22 -0.40 0.60
C LEU A 108 -4.32 -0.43 1.68
N CYS A 109 -3.92 -0.29 2.94
CA CYS A 109 -4.84 -0.19 4.08
C CYS A 109 -4.59 1.12 4.82
N LEU A 110 -5.55 2.05 4.74
CA LEU A 110 -5.51 3.33 5.44
C LEU A 110 -6.60 3.43 6.52
N GLY A 111 -6.51 4.44 7.37
CA GLY A 111 -7.60 4.84 8.25
C GLY A 111 -8.85 5.22 7.43
N HIS A 112 -10.03 5.03 8.03
CA HIS A 112 -11.32 5.20 7.36
C HIS A 112 -11.49 6.60 6.76
N GLU A 113 -10.99 7.62 7.46
CA GLU A 113 -11.00 9.03 7.10
C GLU A 113 -10.21 9.37 5.83
N ASN A 114 -9.40 8.42 5.33
CA ASN A 114 -8.62 8.59 4.11
C ASN A 114 -9.34 8.04 2.88
N TYR A 115 -10.60 7.61 3.00
CA TYR A 115 -11.39 7.12 1.88
C TYR A 115 -12.59 8.01 1.63
N LEU A 116 -12.90 8.24 0.36
CA LEU A 116 -14.14 8.86 -0.07
C LEU A 116 -15.34 7.95 0.24
N SER A 117 -16.50 8.53 0.59
CA SER A 117 -17.77 7.80 0.65
C SER A 117 -18.69 8.18 -0.51
N LEU A 118 -18.91 7.25 -1.45
CA LEU A 118 -19.80 7.48 -2.60
C LEU A 118 -21.22 7.90 -2.19
N ARG A 119 -21.77 7.30 -1.14
CA ARG A 119 -23.07 7.69 -0.58
C ARG A 119 -23.09 9.14 -0.08
N ARG A 120 -22.03 9.56 0.62
CA ARG A 120 -21.95 10.94 1.14
C ARG A 120 -21.72 11.94 0.02
N LEU A 121 -20.88 11.59 -0.95
CA LEU A 121 -20.71 12.38 -2.17
C LEU A 121 -22.04 12.59 -2.89
N LYS A 122 -22.83 11.52 -3.10
CA LYS A 122 -24.18 11.60 -3.68
C LYS A 122 -25.13 12.48 -2.87
N ARG A 123 -25.02 12.48 -1.54
CA ARG A 123 -25.80 13.38 -0.68
C ARG A 123 -25.35 14.83 -0.87
N ALA A 124 -24.05 15.08 -0.83
CA ALA A 124 -23.47 16.42 -0.94
C ALA A 124 -23.87 17.13 -2.25
N SER A 125 -23.92 16.43 -3.39
CA SER A 125 -24.43 17.01 -4.65
C SER A 125 -25.90 17.40 -4.63
N GLN A 126 -26.72 16.78 -3.79
CA GLN A 126 -28.15 17.08 -3.72
C GLN A 126 -28.45 18.25 -2.79
N THR A 127 -27.59 18.48 -1.79
CA THR A 127 -27.83 19.49 -0.76
C THR A 127 -27.42 20.91 -1.15
N GLY A 128 -26.60 21.12 -2.18
CA GLY A 128 -26.29 22.45 -2.73
C GLY A 128 -25.90 23.52 -1.69
N LEU A 129 -25.16 23.12 -0.65
CA LEU A 129 -25.00 23.86 0.61
C LEU A 129 -23.59 24.47 0.80
N PHE A 130 -22.87 24.73 -0.28
CA PHE A 130 -21.59 25.43 -0.19
C PHE A 130 -21.85 26.93 -0.15
N THR A 131 -21.32 27.58 0.88
CA THR A 131 -21.52 29.02 1.10
C THR A 131 -20.41 29.85 0.45
N MET A 132 -19.34 29.19 0.02
CA MET A 132 -18.13 29.79 -0.54
C MET A 132 -17.79 29.19 -1.90
N ALA A 133 -17.38 30.04 -2.85
CA ALA A 133 -17.05 29.63 -4.22
C ALA A 133 -15.90 28.59 -4.30
N GLU A 134 -14.96 28.62 -3.35
CA GLU A 134 -13.85 27.66 -3.28
C GLU A 134 -14.33 26.24 -2.92
N GLU A 135 -15.32 26.11 -2.03
CA GLU A 135 -15.89 24.81 -1.66
C GLU A 135 -16.62 24.18 -2.85
N ASP A 136 -17.36 24.99 -3.61
CA ASP A 136 -18.02 24.56 -4.86
C ASP A 136 -17.00 24.04 -5.89
N GLU A 137 -15.89 24.75 -6.08
CA GLU A 137 -14.83 24.37 -7.02
C GLU A 137 -14.17 23.03 -6.61
N GLN A 138 -13.85 22.86 -5.32
CA GLN A 138 -13.28 21.61 -4.83
C GLN A 138 -14.26 20.45 -4.93
N MET A 139 -15.55 20.69 -4.68
CA MET A 139 -16.58 19.66 -4.81
C MET A 139 -16.74 19.21 -6.26
N ALA A 140 -16.82 20.14 -7.21
CA ALA A 140 -16.82 19.82 -8.64
C ALA A 140 -15.58 19.01 -9.03
N SER A 141 -14.40 19.41 -8.54
CA SER A 141 -13.14 18.69 -8.78
C SER A 141 -13.14 17.27 -8.21
N ILE A 142 -13.72 17.06 -7.02
CA ILE A 142 -13.90 15.72 -6.42
C ILE A 142 -14.84 14.87 -7.28
N PHE A 143 -15.96 15.42 -7.74
CA PHE A 143 -16.88 14.71 -8.63
C PHE A 143 -16.19 14.20 -9.91
N ASP A 144 -15.40 15.05 -10.55
CA ASP A 144 -14.63 14.70 -11.75
C ASP A 144 -13.53 13.66 -11.47
N TRP A 145 -12.95 13.70 -10.27
CA TRP A 145 -11.89 12.78 -9.85
C TRP A 145 -12.42 11.38 -9.52
N VAL A 146 -13.64 11.24 -8.99
CA VAL A 146 -14.23 9.95 -8.60
C VAL A 146 -14.28 8.95 -9.76
N GLY A 147 -14.54 9.43 -10.98
CA GLY A 147 -14.55 8.57 -12.18
C GLY A 147 -13.16 8.10 -12.63
N LYS A 148 -12.09 8.63 -12.04
CA LYS A 148 -10.70 8.41 -12.47
C LYS A 148 -9.87 7.66 -11.43
N THR A 149 -10.21 7.78 -10.14
CA THR A 149 -9.45 7.15 -9.06
C THR A 149 -9.64 5.64 -9.00
N PRO A 150 -8.56 4.85 -8.82
CA PRO A 150 -8.68 3.39 -8.70
C PRO A 150 -9.18 2.93 -7.33
N ASN A 151 -9.01 3.74 -6.28
CA ASN A 151 -9.21 3.32 -4.88
C ASN A 151 -10.01 4.32 -4.01
N GLY A 152 -10.27 5.54 -4.50
CA GLY A 152 -10.99 6.58 -3.77
C GLY A 152 -10.26 7.09 -2.53
N THR A 153 -8.92 7.04 -2.48
CA THR A 153 -8.14 7.52 -1.35
C THR A 153 -7.92 9.03 -1.40
N LYS A 154 -7.96 9.70 -0.24
CA LYS A 154 -7.72 11.14 -0.10
C LYS A 154 -6.37 11.57 -0.70
N GLY A 155 -5.33 10.74 -0.53
CA GLY A 155 -3.98 11.02 -1.02
C GLY A 155 -3.84 11.05 -2.54
N ASP A 156 -4.76 10.41 -3.27
CA ASP A 156 -4.74 10.39 -4.74
C ASP A 156 -5.48 11.61 -5.35
N LEU A 157 -5.96 12.55 -4.53
CA LEU A 157 -6.51 13.82 -5.02
C LEU A 157 -5.39 14.72 -5.55
N PRO A 158 -5.63 15.48 -6.64
CA PRO A 158 -4.62 16.38 -7.21
C PRO A 158 -4.44 17.68 -6.40
N PHE A 159 -5.18 17.84 -5.31
CA PHE A 159 -5.13 19.00 -4.39
C PHE A 159 -5.43 18.54 -2.97
N GLU A 160 -5.05 19.35 -1.98
CA GLU A 160 -5.45 19.13 -0.58
C GLU A 160 -6.86 19.70 -0.37
N PRO A 161 -7.88 18.88 -0.07
CA PRO A 161 -9.24 19.37 0.11
C PRO A 161 -9.36 20.15 1.42
N LEU A 162 -10.22 21.17 1.42
CA LEU A 162 -10.63 21.89 2.61
C LEU A 162 -11.22 20.91 3.63
N PRO A 163 -11.00 21.12 4.95
CA PRO A 163 -11.57 20.28 5.98
C PRO A 163 -13.10 20.15 5.89
N SER A 164 -13.82 21.25 5.60
CA SER A 164 -15.28 21.26 5.43
C SER A 164 -15.73 20.37 4.27
N VAL A 165 -15.10 20.55 3.10
CA VAL A 165 -15.36 19.75 1.89
C VAL A 165 -15.13 18.26 2.14
N TRP A 166 -13.98 17.90 2.72
CA TRP A 166 -13.68 16.49 2.99
C TRP A 166 -14.53 15.90 4.10
N GLU A 167 -14.94 16.70 5.09
CA GLU A 167 -15.89 16.25 6.11
C GLU A 167 -17.21 15.84 5.49
N ASP A 168 -17.70 16.57 4.47
CA ASP A 168 -18.95 16.27 3.79
C ASP A 168 -18.89 14.99 2.96
N VAL A 169 -17.80 14.73 2.23
CA VAL A 169 -17.72 13.60 1.28
C VAL A 169 -16.93 12.39 1.79
N GLY A 170 -16.05 12.60 2.77
CA GLY A 170 -15.15 11.59 3.31
C GLY A 170 -15.87 10.55 4.17
N ARG A 171 -15.33 9.33 4.21
CA ARG A 171 -15.88 8.25 5.04
C ARG A 171 -15.64 8.55 6.51
N GLN A 172 -16.72 8.55 7.28
CA GLN A 172 -16.70 8.65 8.74
C GLN A 172 -17.14 7.31 9.36
N LYS A 173 -16.42 6.86 10.39
CA LYS A 173 -16.66 5.56 11.04
C LYS A 173 -18.09 5.45 11.58
N ASP A 174 -18.56 6.49 12.28
CA ASP A 174 -19.85 6.47 12.98
C ASP A 174 -21.06 6.59 12.06
N LEU A 175 -20.86 7.13 10.85
CA LEU A 175 -21.92 7.27 9.85
C LEU A 175 -21.88 6.18 8.78
N CYS A 176 -20.86 5.31 8.77
CA CYS A 176 -20.72 4.24 7.79
C CYS A 176 -21.71 3.10 8.07
N LEU A 177 -22.56 2.75 7.09
CA LEU A 177 -23.52 1.64 7.21
C LEU A 177 -22.89 0.26 6.99
N GLY A 178 -21.57 0.19 6.74
CA GLY A 178 -20.87 -1.05 6.44
C GLY A 178 -21.55 -1.83 5.30
N LYS A 179 -21.85 -3.10 5.54
CA LYS A 179 -22.50 -4.00 4.57
C LYS A 179 -23.92 -3.58 4.17
N ASN A 180 -24.56 -2.71 4.97
CA ASN A 180 -25.90 -2.20 4.68
C ASN A 180 -25.86 -0.91 3.82
N CYS A 181 -24.67 -0.44 3.42
CA CYS A 181 -24.53 0.74 2.57
C CYS A 181 -24.91 0.40 1.12
N GLU A 182 -25.73 1.24 0.49
CA GLU A 182 -26.13 1.08 -0.92
C GLU A 182 -24.94 1.04 -1.91
N THR A 183 -23.81 1.63 -1.52
CA THR A 183 -22.57 1.66 -2.31
C THR A 183 -21.47 0.73 -1.76
N TYR A 184 -21.83 -0.32 -1.00
CA TYR A 184 -20.87 -1.31 -0.52
C TYR A 184 -20.53 -2.30 -1.66
N SER A 185 -19.23 -2.45 -1.95
CA SER A 185 -18.69 -3.38 -2.95
C SER A 185 -17.50 -4.14 -2.41
#